data_AF-A0AAE1L5U1-F1
#
_entry.id   AF-A0AAE1L5U1-F1
#
_cell.length_a   1.000
_cell.length_b   1.000
_cell.length_c   1.000
_cell.angle_alpha   90.00
_cell.angle_beta   90.00
_cell.angle_gamma   90.00
#
_symmetry.space_group_name_H-M   'P 1'
#
loop_
_entity.id
_entity.type
_entity.pdbx_description
1 polymer ?
#
loop_
_entity_poly.entity_id
_entity_poly.type
_entity_poly.pdbx_seq_one_letter_code
_entity_poly.pdbx_strand_id
1 'polypeptide(L)'
;MPLKMKKQEFLSNNDNKQRFINMLSECLERTGFQVHNADGDADVLIAQTAVMAAKKHRTVLVGDDTDLLILLLHLYQCGELYFMSEPRKSSSSSSHKYLNIGRACGILA
;
A
#
# COMPACT_ATOMS: atom_id res chain seq x y z
N MET A 1 -18.23 -23.94 -3.20
CA MET A 1 -19.54 -23.31 -2.95
C MET A 1 -19.30 -21.80 -2.81
N PRO A 2 -19.92 -20.93 -3.60
CA PRO A 2 -19.68 -19.49 -3.52
C PRO A 2 -20.28 -18.90 -2.24
N LEU A 3 -19.57 -17.95 -1.61
CA LEU A 3 -20.09 -17.13 -0.51
C LEU A 3 -21.29 -16.32 -1.02
N LYS A 4 -22.44 -16.42 -0.35
CA LYS A 4 -23.69 -15.73 -0.72
C LYS A 4 -23.91 -14.39 -0.02
N MET A 5 -22.98 -13.98 0.85
CA MET A 5 -23.08 -12.73 1.63
C MET A 5 -22.38 -11.56 0.96
N LYS A 6 -22.78 -10.33 1.32
CA LYS A 6 -22.17 -9.11 0.80
C LYS A 6 -20.78 -8.90 1.41
N LYS A 7 -19.86 -8.27 0.67
CA LYS A 7 -18.50 -7.93 1.15
C LYS A 7 -18.52 -7.21 2.51
N GLN A 8 -19.37 -6.18 2.64
CA GLN A 8 -19.45 -5.39 3.87
C GLN A 8 -19.92 -6.22 5.07
N GLU A 9 -20.85 -7.15 4.86
CA GLU A 9 -21.36 -8.05 5.90
C GLU A 9 -20.30 -9.08 6.33
N PHE A 10 -19.53 -9.61 5.38
CA PHE A 10 -18.43 -10.50 5.70
C PHE A 10 -17.33 -9.80 6.52
N LEU A 11 -16.94 -8.58 6.11
CA LEU A 11 -15.85 -7.84 6.72
C LEU A 11 -16.23 -7.10 8.02
N SER A 12 -17.52 -6.92 8.32
CA SER A 12 -17.96 -6.36 9.60
C SER A 12 -17.88 -7.36 10.75
N ASN A 13 -17.82 -8.66 10.46
CA ASN A 13 -17.54 -9.70 11.44
C ASN A 13 -16.03 -9.82 11.67
N ASN A 14 -15.59 -9.56 12.91
CA ASN A 14 -14.17 -9.54 13.27
C ASN A 14 -13.47 -10.90 13.03
N ASP A 15 -14.12 -12.02 13.34
CA ASP A 15 -13.54 -13.35 13.13
C ASP A 15 -13.34 -13.64 11.64
N ASN A 16 -14.33 -13.30 10.81
CA ASN A 16 -14.24 -13.46 9.36
C ASN A 16 -13.14 -12.58 8.78
N LYS A 17 -13.07 -11.32 9.22
CA LYS A 17 -12.03 -10.37 8.80
C LYS A 17 -10.64 -10.90 9.16
N GLN A 18 -10.43 -11.36 10.40
CA GLN A 18 -9.14 -11.86 10.84
C GLN A 18 -8.74 -13.16 10.11
N ARG A 19 -9.68 -14.09 9.94
CA ARG A 19 -9.44 -15.34 9.19
C ARG A 19 -9.07 -15.04 7.74
N PHE A 20 -9.72 -14.05 7.13
CA PHE A 20 -9.40 -13.63 5.77
C PHE A 20 -8.00 -13.01 5.66
N ILE A 21 -7.63 -12.13 6.60
CA ILE A 21 -6.28 -11.54 6.67
C ILE A 21 -5.21 -12.64 6.82
N ASN A 22 -5.42 -13.60 7.73
CA ASN A 22 -4.47 -14.69 7.96
C ASN A 22 -4.32 -15.58 6.71
N MET A 23 -5.44 -15.96 6.09
CA MET A 23 -5.43 -16.76 4.86
C MET A 23 -4.71 -16.03 3.72
N LEU A 24 -4.97 -14.74 3.53
CA LEU A 24 -4.32 -13.94 2.49
C LEU A 24 -2.81 -13.79 2.76
N SER A 25 -2.44 -13.52 4.01
CA SER A 25 -1.04 -13.42 4.45
C SER A 25 -0.29 -14.71 4.10
N GLU A 26 -0.84 -15.85 4.49
CA GLU A 26 -0.22 -17.15 4.25
C GLU A 26 -0.08 -17.47 2.74
N CYS A 27 -1.07 -17.08 1.91
CA CYS A 27 -0.98 -17.23 0.46
C CYS A 27 0.13 -16.37 -0.16
N LEU A 28 0.28 -15.12 0.30
CA LEU A 28 1.32 -14.20 -0.17
C LEU A 28 2.71 -14.66 0.28
N GLU A 29 2.86 -15.08 1.53
CA GLU A 29 4.10 -15.63 2.06
C GLU A 29 4.53 -16.90 1.30
N ARG A 30 3.59 -17.81 1.01
CA ARG A 30 3.86 -19.01 0.20
C ARG A 30 4.33 -18.69 -1.22
N THR A 31 3.96 -17.52 -1.76
CA THR A 31 4.41 -17.06 -3.08
C THR A 31 5.70 -16.24 -3.02
N GLY A 32 6.31 -16.12 -1.84
CA GLY A 32 7.61 -15.49 -1.62
C GLY A 32 7.55 -13.99 -1.30
N PHE A 33 6.36 -13.45 -1.05
CA PHE A 33 6.23 -12.06 -0.60
C PHE A 33 6.43 -11.97 0.91
N GLN A 34 7.05 -10.87 1.35
CA GLN A 34 7.04 -10.51 2.77
C GLN A 34 5.71 -9.83 3.09
N VAL A 35 5.03 -10.30 4.13
CA VAL A 35 3.76 -9.71 4.60
C VAL A 35 3.98 -9.07 5.97
N HIS A 36 3.41 -7.88 6.15
CA HIS A 36 3.39 -7.16 7.42
C HIS A 36 1.94 -6.82 7.76
N ASN A 37 1.49 -7.26 8.93
CA ASN A 37 0.15 -6.96 9.44
C ASN A 37 0.23 -5.86 10.50
N ALA A 38 -0.74 -4.94 10.50
CA ALA A 38 -0.89 -3.90 11.51
C ALA A 38 -1.96 -4.30 12.54
N ASP A 39 -1.74 -3.97 13.80
CA ASP A 39 -2.72 -4.19 14.89
C ASP A 39 -3.96 -3.30 14.73
N GLY A 40 -3.83 -2.20 13.99
CA GLY A 40 -4.89 -1.23 13.74
C GLY A 40 -4.86 -0.73 12.30
N ASP A 41 -4.78 0.58 12.15
CA ASP A 41 -4.67 1.20 10.84
C ASP A 41 -3.31 0.92 10.18
N ALA A 42 -3.33 0.57 8.89
CA ALA A 42 -2.14 0.10 8.18
C ALA A 42 -1.37 1.25 7.50
N ASP A 43 -1.96 2.43 7.35
CA ASP A 43 -1.43 3.49 6.49
C ASP A 43 -0.03 3.95 6.94
N VAL A 44 0.14 4.11 8.26
CA VAL A 44 1.42 4.49 8.85
C VAL A 44 2.46 3.37 8.67
N LEU A 45 2.08 2.11 8.86
CA LEU A 45 2.99 0.98 8.69
C LEU A 45 3.46 0.86 7.23
N ILE A 46 2.53 1.03 6.29
CA ILE A 46 2.81 1.02 4.85
C ILE A 46 3.79 2.15 4.50
N ALA A 47 3.51 3.38 4.93
CA ALA A 47 4.35 4.53 4.64
C ALA A 47 5.75 4.40 5.26
N GLN A 48 5.85 3.97 6.53
CA GLN A 48 7.13 3.74 7.21
C GLN A 48 7.95 2.65 6.53
N THR A 49 7.31 1.55 6.11
CA THR A 49 7.98 0.45 5.40
C THR A 49 8.57 0.95 4.08
N ALA A 50 7.83 1.75 3.31
CA ALA A 50 8.31 2.31 2.06
C ALA A 50 9.49 3.29 2.26
N VAL A 51 9.41 4.17 3.26
CA VAL A 51 10.50 5.10 3.61
C VAL A 51 11.75 4.34 4.06
N MET A 52 11.60 3.30 4.87
CA MET A 52 12.71 2.46 5.33
C MET A 52 13.36 1.68 4.17
N ALA A 53 12.56 1.14 3.25
CA ALA A 53 13.05 0.48 2.05
C ALA A 53 13.80 1.44 1.12
N ALA A 54 13.29 2.68 0.96
CA ALA A 54 13.88 3.72 0.11
C ALA A 54 15.32 4.10 0.50
N LYS A 55 15.70 3.90 1.77
CA LYS A 55 17.08 4.12 2.25
C LYS A 55 18.09 3.16 1.64
N LYS A 56 17.65 1.99 1.18
CA LYS A 56 18.53 0.92 0.67
C LYS A 56 18.26 0.60 -0.80
N HIS A 57 17.02 0.74 -1.25
CA HIS A 57 16.57 0.32 -2.57
C HIS A 57 15.63 1.35 -3.15
N ARG A 58 15.68 1.52 -4.48
CA ARG A 58 14.64 2.26 -5.18
C ARG A 58 13.28 1.61 -4.92
N THR A 59 12.37 2.39 -4.35
CA THR A 59 11.11 1.87 -3.78
C THR A 59 9.93 2.57 -4.43
N VAL A 60 8.90 1.79 -4.77
CA VAL A 60 7.61 2.28 -5.26
C VAL A 60 6.54 1.83 -4.27
N LEU A 61 5.82 2.77 -3.69
CA LEU A 61 4.60 2.51 -2.95
C LEU A 61 3.43 2.57 -3.92
N VAL A 62 2.61 1.52 -3.92
CA VAL A 62 1.42 1.42 -4.77
C VAL A 62 0.17 1.57 -3.92
N GLY A 63 -0.70 2.50 -4.28
CA GLY A 63 -1.97 2.75 -3.60
C GLY A 63 -2.70 3.94 -4.19
N ASP A 64 -4.02 3.99 -3.99
CA ASP A 64 -4.87 5.09 -4.46
C ASP A 64 -5.25 6.09 -3.34
N ASP A 65 -4.96 5.77 -2.08
CA ASP A 65 -5.35 6.58 -0.94
C ASP A 65 -4.51 7.86 -0.80
N THR A 66 -5.20 9.00 -0.66
CA THR A 66 -4.54 10.31 -0.51
C THR A 66 -3.77 10.40 0.81
N ASP A 67 -4.26 9.73 1.86
CA ASP A 67 -3.63 9.74 3.18
C ASP A 67 -2.24 9.09 3.13
N LEU A 68 -2.04 8.06 2.30
CA LEU A 68 -0.72 7.47 2.06
C LEU A 68 0.24 8.48 1.44
N LEU A 69 -0.21 9.29 0.47
CA LEU A 69 0.63 10.33 -0.13
C LEU A 69 1.03 11.38 0.91
N ILE A 70 0.09 11.84 1.73
CA ILE A 70 0.36 12.83 2.78
C ILE A 70 1.35 12.26 3.80
N LEU A 71 1.15 11.02 4.24
CA LEU A 71 2.05 10.32 5.16
C LEU A 71 3.45 10.15 4.56
N LEU A 72 3.57 9.81 3.28
CA LEU A 72 4.86 9.73 2.60
C LEU A 72 5.58 11.07 2.57
N LEU A 73 4.88 12.16 2.25
CA LEU A 73 5.48 13.50 2.24
C LEU A 73 5.94 13.93 3.64
N HIS A 74 5.18 13.57 4.68
CA HIS A 74 5.52 13.88 6.07
C HIS A 74 6.70 13.05 6.59
N LEU A 75 6.74 11.75 6.27
CA LEU A 75 7.74 10.82 6.78
C LEU A 75 9.01 10.73 5.93
N TYR A 76 8.99 11.30 4.71
CA TYR A 76 10.12 11.23 3.79
C TYR A 76 11.37 11.88 4.40
N GLN A 77 12.51 11.18 4.23
CA GLN A 77 13.82 11.63 4.70
C GLN A 77 14.80 11.71 3.53
N CYS A 78 15.00 10.59 2.84
CA CYS A 78 15.93 10.48 1.72
C CYS A 78 15.64 9.23 0.88
N GLY A 79 16.33 9.11 -0.26
CA GLY A 79 16.30 7.94 -1.13
C GLY A 79 15.35 8.07 -2.32
N GLU A 80 15.34 7.05 -3.17
CA GLU A 80 14.51 7.00 -4.37
C GLU A 80 13.14 6.39 -4.06
N LEU A 81 12.24 7.23 -3.54
CA LEU A 81 10.87 6.86 -3.21
C LEU A 81 9.87 7.43 -4.21
N TYR A 82 9.01 6.55 -4.73
CA TYR A 82 7.96 6.92 -5.67
C TYR A 82 6.59 6.46 -5.17
N PHE A 83 5.56 7.23 -5.48
CA PHE A 83 4.17 6.86 -5.28
C PHE A 83 3.50 6.60 -6.64
N MET A 84 2.75 5.51 -6.73
CA MET A 84 2.05 5.09 -7.95
C MET A 84 0.61 4.68 -7.62
N SER A 85 -0.35 5.27 -8.32
CA SER A 85 -1.75 4.82 -8.28
C SER A 85 -1.91 3.41 -8.82
N GLU A 86 -2.90 2.68 -8.34
CA GLU A 86 -3.17 1.32 -8.81
C GLU A 86 -3.48 1.30 -10.32
N PRO A 87 -3.00 0.29 -11.06
CA PRO A 87 -3.27 0.19 -12.49
C PRO A 87 -4.77 0.00 -12.76
N ARG A 88 -5.40 1.02 -13.38
CA ARG A 88 -6.81 0.96 -13.79
C ARG A 88 -6.99 0.11 -15.05
N LYS A 89 -7.97 -0.80 -15.03
CA LYS A 89 -8.26 -1.76 -16.11
C LYS A 89 -8.75 -1.14 -17.44
N SER A 90 -8.95 0.18 -17.56
CA SER A 90 -9.76 0.77 -18.64
C SER A 90 -9.13 1.90 -19.46
N SER A 91 -7.80 2.10 -19.50
CA SER A 91 -7.22 3.05 -20.45
C SER A 91 -6.03 2.49 -21.22
N SER A 92 -6.23 2.38 -22.53
CA SER A 92 -5.33 1.85 -23.55
C SER A 92 -4.08 2.70 -23.86
N SER A 93 -3.74 3.71 -23.05
CA SER A 93 -2.56 4.56 -23.26
C SER A 93 -2.33 5.55 -22.11
N SER A 94 -2.28 5.09 -20.86
CA SER A 94 -1.89 5.96 -19.74
C SER A 94 -0.57 5.45 -19.17
N SER A 95 0.54 6.07 -19.58
CA SER A 95 1.85 5.89 -18.94
C SER A 95 1.67 5.97 -17.43
N HIS A 96 2.10 4.93 -16.70
CA HIS A 96 2.02 4.92 -15.24
C HIS A 96 2.72 6.18 -14.72
N LYS A 97 1.96 7.07 -14.09
CA LYS A 97 2.50 8.32 -13.56
C LYS A 97 3.08 8.03 -12.19
N TYR A 98 4.40 7.94 -12.12
CA TYR A 98 5.12 7.87 -10.86
C TYR A 98 5.31 9.29 -10.32
N LEU A 99 4.90 9.51 -9.08
CA LEU A 99 5.25 10.73 -8.34
C LEU A 99 6.52 10.47 -7.56
N ASN A 100 7.58 11.24 -7.83
CA ASN A 100 8.81 11.19 -7.01
C ASN A 100 8.59 12.02 -5.73
N ILE A 101 8.64 11.36 -4.57
CA ILE A 101 8.33 11.99 -3.28
C ILE A 101 9.38 13.03 -2.90
N GLY A 102 10.66 12.76 -3.13
CA GLY A 102 11.72 13.73 -2.83
C GLY A 102 11.60 15.03 -3.64
N ARG A 103 11.22 14.95 -4.91
CA ARG A 103 10.93 16.13 -5.74
C ARG A 103 9.69 16.88 -5.25
N ALA A 104 8.66 16.17 -4.81
CA ALA A 104 7.44 16.80 -4.28
C ALA A 104 7.72 17.57 -2.97
N CYS A 105 8.50 17.00 -2.04
CA CYS A 105 8.91 17.70 -0.83
C CYS A 105 9.71 18.98 -1.14
N GLY A 106 10.60 18.96 -2.13
CA GLY A 106 11.39 20.13 -2.52
C GLY A 106 10.60 21.27 -3.19
N ILE A 107 9.35 21.04 -3.59
CA ILE A 107 8.44 22.08 -4.11
C ILE A 107 7.61 22.71 -2.97
N LEU A 108 7.44 21.99 -1.86
CA LEU A 108 6.62 22.40 -0.72
C LEU A 108 7.41 23.15 0.38
N ALA A 109 8.73 23.25 0.24
CA ALA A 109 9.64 23.97 1.13
C ALA A 109 9.96 25.37 0.58
#